data_AF-A0A965P7F4-F1
#
_entry.id   AF-A0A965P7F4-F1
#
_cell.length_a   1.000
_cell.length_b   1.000
_cell.length_c   1.000
_cell.angle_alpha   90.00
_cell.angle_beta   90.00
_cell.angle_gamma   90.00
#
_symmetry.space_group_name_H-M   'P 1'
#
loop_
_entity.id
_entity.type
_entity.pdbx_description
1 polymer ?
#
loop_
_entity_poly.entity_id
_entity_poly.type
_entity_poly.pdbx_seq_one_letter_code
_entity_poly.pdbx_strand_id
1 'polypeptide(L)'
;LNDDSAFTWDNTNKRLVIGTGTSAAYINVFAGALSNATEFIRCSANVSNNMINSLINVSNTSAANAIEAISVGGSGATSNAGDPTIQFTISTVVTTAMGLDNSDSDKFKITPGASLPGGTVNQGLIITNDSAARVGINKDAPLHALDVSGRTMSNVFQNQSTGVTLVAGTGAGTSPTLSSSGHSNFIIIGLTTGTAPALNGDILTVTLGTAFTATCIPVLDGNDTYRANMASFYCTSLAAGSFKIKNRGTALPQNTYFNLYLNIGGY
;
A
#
# COMPACT_ATOMS: atom_id res chain seq x y z
N LEU A 1 20.17 -46.88 -1.42
CA LEU A 1 19.30 -47.90 -2.07
C LEU A 1 20.15 -48.51 -3.18
N ASN A 2 20.47 -49.81 -3.11
CA ASN A 2 21.38 -50.51 -4.05
C ASN A 2 20.65 -51.62 -4.83
N ASP A 3 19.32 -51.58 -4.93
CA ASP A 3 18.55 -52.53 -5.74
C ASP A 3 17.25 -51.87 -6.29
N ASP A 4 16.96 -52.11 -7.57
CA ASP A 4 16.00 -51.41 -8.44
C ASP A 4 14.55 -51.95 -8.34
N SER A 5 14.21 -52.65 -7.27
CA SER A 5 12.82 -53.07 -6.97
C SER A 5 11.94 -51.93 -6.42
N ALA A 6 12.52 -50.78 -6.10
CA ALA A 6 11.87 -49.71 -5.34
C ALA A 6 11.16 -48.63 -6.19
N PHE A 7 11.23 -48.72 -7.53
CA PHE A 7 10.47 -47.87 -8.47
C PHE A 7 9.49 -48.73 -9.23
N THR A 8 8.21 -48.42 -9.16
CA THR A 8 7.23 -49.13 -9.96
C THR A 8 6.18 -48.22 -10.55
N TRP A 9 6.05 -48.30 -11.87
CA TRP A 9 4.89 -47.78 -12.58
C TRP A 9 3.82 -48.85 -12.59
N ASP A 10 2.65 -48.52 -12.06
CA ASP A 10 1.53 -49.44 -11.97
C ASP A 10 0.58 -49.22 -13.17
N ASN A 11 0.78 -50.03 -14.20
CA ASN A 11 0.04 -49.93 -15.46
C ASN A 11 -1.47 -50.24 -15.31
N THR A 12 -1.88 -50.82 -14.18
CA THR A 12 -3.29 -50.97 -13.78
C THR A 12 -3.83 -49.66 -13.21
N ASN A 13 -3.02 -48.92 -12.45
CA ASN A 13 -3.47 -47.92 -11.47
C ASN A 13 -3.11 -46.45 -11.77
N LYS A 14 -2.61 -46.14 -12.98
CA LYS A 14 -2.48 -44.76 -13.49
C LYS A 14 -1.64 -43.81 -12.61
N ARG A 15 -0.57 -44.30 -11.97
CA ARG A 15 0.32 -43.46 -11.14
C ARG A 15 1.73 -44.00 -11.03
N LEU A 16 2.61 -43.09 -10.60
CA LEU A 16 4.06 -43.22 -10.59
C LEU A 16 4.65 -43.32 -9.18
N VAL A 17 5.72 -44.12 -9.05
CA VAL A 17 6.56 -44.32 -7.86
C VAL A 17 8.01 -44.06 -8.27
N ILE A 18 8.86 -43.38 -7.46
CA ILE A 18 10.31 -43.20 -7.70
C ILE A 18 11.15 -43.48 -6.45
N GLY A 19 12.28 -44.25 -6.42
CA GLY A 19 13.44 -44.47 -7.34
C GLY A 19 13.79 -45.93 -7.69
N THR A 20 14.50 -46.36 -8.76
CA THR A 20 15.07 -45.83 -10.04
C THR A 20 14.25 -46.20 -11.32
N GLY A 21 14.13 -45.31 -12.34
CA GLY A 21 12.85 -45.18 -13.10
C GLY A 21 12.70 -45.06 -14.63
N THR A 22 11.50 -44.62 -15.05
CA THR A 22 11.19 -43.69 -16.17
C THR A 22 10.17 -42.67 -15.61
N SER A 23 10.54 -41.38 -15.49
CA SER A 23 9.79 -40.35 -14.74
C SER A 23 8.98 -39.42 -15.67
N ALA A 24 7.69 -39.22 -15.38
CA ALA A 24 6.85 -38.16 -15.94
C ALA A 24 5.88 -37.70 -14.84
N ALA A 25 6.33 -36.79 -13.97
CA ALA A 25 5.72 -36.51 -12.65
C ALA A 25 4.17 -36.51 -12.61
N TYR A 26 3.58 -37.39 -11.79
CA TYR A 26 2.27 -37.16 -11.18
C TYR A 26 2.00 -38.08 -9.98
N ILE A 27 1.69 -37.47 -8.83
CA ILE A 27 0.75 -38.04 -7.85
C ILE A 27 -0.55 -37.24 -8.03
N ASN A 28 -1.59 -37.86 -8.59
CA ASN A 28 -2.94 -37.30 -8.62
C ASN A 28 -3.75 -37.94 -7.49
N VAL A 29 -4.04 -37.19 -6.44
CA VAL A 29 -4.92 -37.60 -5.33
C VAL A 29 -6.25 -36.87 -5.49
N PHE A 30 -7.28 -37.59 -5.92
CA PHE A 30 -8.61 -37.03 -6.15
C PHE A 30 -9.67 -37.96 -5.57
N ALA A 31 -10.55 -37.41 -4.73
CA ALA A 31 -11.60 -38.17 -4.05
C ALA A 31 -13.02 -37.90 -4.58
N GLY A 32 -13.17 -37.05 -5.61
CA GLY A 32 -14.49 -36.60 -6.05
C GLY A 32 -15.14 -35.61 -5.07
N ALA A 33 -16.46 -35.47 -5.17
CA ALA A 33 -17.24 -34.65 -4.25
C ALA A 33 -17.46 -35.39 -2.92
N LEU A 34 -17.05 -34.77 -1.81
CA LEU A 34 -17.20 -35.30 -0.45
C LEU A 34 -17.99 -34.29 0.41
N SER A 35 -18.80 -34.80 1.34
CA SER A 35 -19.69 -33.96 2.16
C SER A 35 -19.08 -33.45 3.48
N ASN A 36 -17.93 -34.00 3.90
CA ASN A 36 -17.28 -33.70 5.17
C ASN A 36 -15.83 -33.25 4.95
N ALA A 37 -15.28 -32.51 5.93
CA ALA A 37 -13.86 -32.16 5.94
C ALA A 37 -13.00 -33.42 5.83
N THR A 38 -12.08 -33.43 4.86
CA THR A 38 -11.25 -34.60 4.54
C THR A 38 -9.81 -34.14 4.37
N GLU A 39 -8.89 -34.86 5.00
CA GLU A 39 -7.45 -34.67 4.83
C GLU A 39 -6.95 -35.52 3.65
N PHE A 40 -6.32 -34.90 2.66
CA PHE A 40 -5.81 -35.62 1.47
C PHE A 40 -4.38 -36.13 1.66
N ILE A 41 -3.50 -35.33 2.28
CA ILE A 41 -2.10 -35.67 2.57
C ILE A 41 -1.74 -35.11 3.95
N ARG A 42 -1.09 -35.93 4.78
CA ARG A 42 -0.46 -35.53 6.05
C ARG A 42 1.01 -35.90 6.08
N CYS A 43 1.85 -34.92 6.37
CA CYS A 43 3.25 -35.12 6.69
C CYS A 43 3.48 -34.71 8.15
N SER A 44 3.69 -35.67 9.07
CA SER A 44 3.84 -35.39 10.50
C SER A 44 4.85 -36.32 11.17
N ALA A 45 5.70 -35.76 12.04
CA ALA A 45 6.60 -36.51 12.91
C ALA A 45 6.91 -35.69 14.18
N ASN A 46 7.35 -36.37 15.26
CA ASN A 46 7.95 -35.72 16.44
C ASN A 46 9.47 -35.91 16.34
N VAL A 47 10.17 -34.87 15.89
CA VAL A 47 11.60 -34.90 15.59
C VAL A 47 12.34 -33.83 16.39
N SER A 48 13.58 -34.12 16.79
CA SER A 48 14.43 -33.15 17.51
C SER A 48 15.07 -32.09 16.60
N ASN A 49 14.87 -32.19 15.29
CA ASN A 49 15.37 -31.27 14.27
C ASN A 49 14.22 -30.90 13.29
N ASN A 50 14.52 -30.23 12.19
CA ASN A 50 13.51 -29.71 11.28
C ASN A 50 12.87 -30.79 10.40
N MET A 51 11.55 -30.75 10.25
CA MET A 51 10.88 -31.36 9.10
C MET A 51 10.92 -30.39 7.92
N ILE A 52 11.21 -30.87 6.72
CA ILE A 52 11.36 -30.05 5.51
C ILE A 52 10.40 -30.54 4.43
N ASN A 53 9.56 -29.64 3.93
CA ASN A 53 8.80 -29.81 2.69
C ASN A 53 9.38 -28.86 1.64
N SER A 54 9.55 -29.34 0.40
CA SER A 54 10.21 -28.55 -0.64
C SER A 54 9.53 -28.74 -1.99
N LEU A 55 9.20 -27.61 -2.63
CA LEU A 55 8.78 -27.54 -4.02
C LEU A 55 9.93 -26.94 -4.83
N ILE A 56 10.60 -27.75 -5.65
CA ILE A 56 11.85 -27.36 -6.31
C ILE A 56 11.77 -27.63 -7.80
N ASN A 57 12.07 -26.59 -8.60
CA ASN A 57 12.38 -26.69 -10.02
C ASN A 57 13.84 -26.28 -10.24
N VAL A 58 14.73 -27.23 -10.54
CA VAL A 58 16.18 -27.00 -10.70
C VAL A 58 16.61 -26.68 -12.13
N SER A 59 15.67 -26.45 -13.06
CA SER A 59 16.00 -26.18 -14.45
C SER A 59 16.78 -24.87 -14.60
N ASN A 60 17.97 -24.94 -15.20
CA ASN A 60 18.82 -23.79 -15.53
C ASN A 60 18.84 -23.48 -17.04
N THR A 61 18.04 -24.19 -17.83
CA THR A 61 17.96 -24.06 -19.30
C THR A 61 16.59 -23.57 -19.79
N SER A 62 15.61 -23.45 -18.89
CA SER A 62 14.26 -22.97 -19.17
C SER A 62 13.87 -21.89 -18.15
N ALA A 63 13.10 -20.88 -18.57
CA ALA A 63 12.47 -19.90 -17.67
C ALA A 63 11.23 -20.49 -16.95
N ALA A 64 11.26 -21.77 -16.58
CA ALA A 64 10.13 -22.45 -15.96
C ALA A 64 10.04 -22.14 -14.46
N ASN A 65 8.81 -22.10 -13.94
CA ASN A 65 8.54 -21.76 -12.54
C ASN A 65 8.31 -23.02 -11.69
N ALA A 66 8.40 -22.88 -10.37
CA ALA A 66 7.81 -23.81 -9.40
C ALA A 66 6.55 -23.15 -8.83
N ILE A 67 5.40 -23.80 -8.95
CA ILE A 67 4.09 -23.21 -8.61
C ILE A 67 3.37 -24.09 -7.59
N GLU A 68 3.04 -23.51 -6.45
CA GLU A 68 2.04 -24.05 -5.52
C GLU A 68 0.70 -23.35 -5.80
N ALA A 69 -0.31 -24.13 -6.16
CA ALA A 69 -1.65 -23.62 -6.45
C ALA A 69 -2.62 -24.12 -5.37
N ILE A 70 -3.26 -23.18 -4.67
CA ILE A 70 -4.31 -23.45 -3.69
C ILE A 70 -5.57 -22.79 -4.22
N SER A 71 -6.62 -23.59 -4.42
CA SER A 71 -7.90 -23.12 -4.93
C SER A 71 -9.03 -23.84 -4.23
N VAL A 72 -10.17 -23.16 -4.18
CA VAL A 72 -11.46 -23.69 -3.74
C VAL A 72 -12.43 -23.64 -4.92
N GLY A 73 -13.58 -24.28 -4.79
CA GLY A 73 -14.64 -24.15 -5.80
C GLY A 73 -15.15 -22.71 -5.91
N GLY A 74 -16.08 -22.45 -6.82
CA GLY A 74 -16.74 -21.15 -6.93
C GLY A 74 -17.50 -21.00 -8.25
N SER A 75 -18.65 -20.32 -8.20
CA SER A 75 -19.43 -19.92 -9.38
C SER A 75 -19.70 -18.42 -9.29
N GLY A 76 -18.80 -17.61 -9.84
CA GLY A 76 -18.97 -16.16 -9.97
C GLY A 76 -18.66 -15.35 -8.70
N ALA A 77 -18.69 -14.03 -8.85
CA ALA A 77 -18.20 -13.00 -7.92
C ALA A 77 -18.93 -12.86 -6.57
N THR A 78 -19.77 -13.84 -6.20
CA THR A 78 -20.54 -13.86 -4.93
C THR A 78 -20.56 -15.26 -4.33
N SER A 79 -19.52 -16.06 -4.58
CA SER A 79 -19.57 -17.48 -4.26
C SER A 79 -19.58 -17.72 -2.74
N ASN A 80 -20.41 -18.64 -2.25
CA ASN A 80 -20.31 -19.19 -0.88
C ASN A 80 -19.15 -20.20 -0.75
N ALA A 81 -18.21 -20.21 -1.69
CA ALA A 81 -17.06 -21.06 -1.57
C ALA A 81 -16.18 -20.58 -0.40
N GLY A 82 -15.44 -21.52 0.18
CA GLY A 82 -14.47 -21.19 1.21
C GLY A 82 -13.30 -20.36 0.66
N ASP A 83 -12.33 -20.08 1.52
CA ASP A 83 -11.17 -19.26 1.18
C ASP A 83 -9.95 -20.17 0.89
N PRO A 84 -9.22 -19.99 -0.23
CA PRO A 84 -7.94 -20.68 -0.40
C PRO A 84 -6.95 -20.15 0.64
N THR A 85 -6.54 -21.00 1.58
CA THR A 85 -5.90 -20.58 2.83
C THR A 85 -4.63 -21.38 3.13
N ILE A 86 -3.59 -20.69 3.58
CA ILE A 86 -2.44 -21.24 4.31
C ILE A 86 -2.55 -20.81 5.77
N GLN A 87 -2.44 -21.75 6.71
CA GLN A 87 -2.48 -21.50 8.15
C GLN A 87 -1.11 -21.72 8.80
N PHE A 88 -0.74 -20.82 9.70
CA PHE A 88 0.43 -20.94 10.57
C PHE A 88 -0.05 -21.03 12.01
N THR A 89 0.07 -22.21 12.61
CA THR A 89 -0.44 -22.47 13.97
C THR A 89 0.70 -22.85 14.92
N ILE A 90 0.79 -22.14 16.03
CA ILE A 90 1.50 -22.60 17.22
C ILE A 90 0.42 -23.13 18.18
N SER A 91 0.42 -24.45 18.40
CA SER A 91 -0.61 -25.12 19.19
C SER A 91 -0.82 -24.42 20.54
N THR A 92 -2.08 -24.19 20.91
CA THR A 92 -2.52 -23.48 22.13
C THR A 92 -2.11 -22.00 22.25
N VAL A 93 -1.41 -21.42 21.27
CA VAL A 93 -0.93 -20.03 21.33
C VAL A 93 -1.67 -19.14 20.33
N VAL A 94 -1.45 -19.35 19.03
CA VAL A 94 -1.98 -18.47 17.99
C VAL A 94 -2.07 -19.21 16.66
N THR A 95 -3.05 -18.81 15.85
CA THR A 95 -3.10 -19.13 14.42
C THR A 95 -3.11 -17.83 13.64
N THR A 96 -2.33 -17.77 12.57
CA THR A 96 -2.36 -16.71 11.56
C THR A 96 -2.69 -17.34 10.23
N ALA A 97 -3.60 -16.75 9.48
CA ALA A 97 -3.97 -17.22 8.15
C ALA A 97 -3.52 -16.23 7.08
N MET A 98 -3.21 -16.76 5.90
CA MET A 98 -3.03 -15.97 4.68
C MET A 98 -3.72 -16.64 3.49
N GLY A 99 -4.24 -15.85 2.56
CA GLY A 99 -5.02 -16.37 1.44
C GLY A 99 -5.89 -15.33 0.76
N LEU A 100 -6.85 -15.78 -0.04
CA LEU A 100 -7.88 -14.90 -0.65
C LEU A 100 -9.15 -14.98 0.20
N ASP A 101 -9.67 -13.84 0.61
CA ASP A 101 -10.96 -13.71 1.30
C ASP A 101 -12.04 -13.47 0.24
N ASN A 102 -12.70 -14.56 -0.19
CA ASN A 102 -13.73 -14.51 -1.23
C ASN A 102 -15.03 -13.86 -0.71
N SER A 103 -15.20 -13.75 0.62
CA SER A 103 -16.32 -13.01 1.22
C SER A 103 -16.12 -11.49 1.19
N ASP A 104 -14.89 -11.01 0.98
CA ASP A 104 -14.54 -9.60 0.89
C ASP A 104 -13.91 -9.24 -0.47
N SER A 105 -14.61 -9.58 -1.56
CA SER A 105 -14.21 -9.26 -2.94
C SER A 105 -12.87 -9.84 -3.37
N ASP A 106 -12.63 -11.11 -3.02
CA ASP A 106 -11.45 -11.89 -3.40
C ASP A 106 -10.11 -11.26 -2.98
N LYS A 107 -10.09 -10.40 -1.95
CA LYS A 107 -8.86 -9.70 -1.54
C LYS A 107 -7.84 -10.67 -0.97
N PHE A 108 -6.57 -10.46 -1.27
CA PHE A 108 -5.50 -11.18 -0.59
C PHE A 108 -5.27 -10.60 0.80
N LYS A 109 -5.31 -11.44 1.83
CA LYS A 109 -5.18 -11.02 3.23
C LYS A 109 -4.16 -11.87 3.99
N ILE A 110 -3.47 -11.22 4.92
CA ILE A 110 -2.74 -11.87 6.02
C ILE A 110 -3.40 -11.41 7.31
N THR A 111 -4.02 -12.34 8.05
CA THR A 111 -4.86 -12.02 9.21
C THR A 111 -4.29 -12.72 10.46
N PRO A 112 -3.51 -11.98 11.28
CA PRO A 112 -2.99 -12.50 12.54
C PRO A 112 -4.11 -12.86 13.52
N GLY A 113 -3.98 -13.97 14.23
CA GLY A 113 -4.95 -14.39 15.26
C GLY A 113 -6.25 -14.98 14.71
N ALA A 114 -6.35 -15.25 13.40
CA ALA A 114 -7.51 -15.84 12.76
C ALA A 114 -7.16 -17.14 12.03
N SER A 115 -8.15 -18.03 11.89
CA SER A 115 -8.03 -19.28 11.13
C SER A 115 -8.28 -19.11 9.64
N LEU A 116 -8.88 -18.00 9.20
CA LEU A 116 -9.16 -17.71 7.80
C LEU A 116 -8.66 -16.31 7.42
N PRO A 117 -8.29 -16.07 6.15
CA PRO A 117 -8.05 -14.74 5.63
C PRO A 117 -9.30 -13.89 5.85
N GLY A 118 -9.16 -12.71 6.45
CA GLY A 118 -10.30 -11.84 6.75
C GLY A 118 -11.21 -12.30 7.89
N GLY A 119 -10.85 -13.38 8.62
CA GLY A 119 -11.63 -13.86 9.78
C GLY A 119 -11.81 -12.83 10.89
N THR A 120 -10.99 -11.78 10.91
CA THR A 120 -11.19 -10.56 11.69
C THR A 120 -11.19 -9.34 10.76
N VAL A 121 -12.23 -8.52 10.86
CA VAL A 121 -12.37 -7.29 10.07
C VAL A 121 -11.29 -6.27 10.43
N ASN A 122 -10.75 -5.57 9.43
CA ASN A 122 -9.77 -4.50 9.56
C ASN A 122 -8.50 -4.94 10.33
N GLN A 123 -8.00 -6.14 10.06
CA GLN A 123 -6.85 -6.70 10.76
C GLN A 123 -5.78 -7.25 9.82
N GLY A 124 -4.53 -6.82 10.04
CA GLY A 124 -3.37 -7.33 9.33
C GLY A 124 -3.09 -6.58 8.02
N LEU A 125 -2.68 -7.32 6.99
CA LEU A 125 -2.33 -6.78 5.67
C LEU A 125 -3.39 -7.19 4.65
N ILE A 126 -3.84 -6.24 3.84
CA ILE A 126 -4.87 -6.42 2.82
C ILE A 126 -4.32 -5.90 1.48
N ILE A 127 -4.49 -6.68 0.41
CA ILE A 127 -4.20 -6.28 -0.97
C ILE A 127 -5.47 -6.45 -1.78
N THR A 128 -5.94 -5.37 -2.41
CA THR A 128 -7.16 -5.41 -3.23
C THR A 128 -6.89 -5.94 -4.64
N ASN A 129 -7.91 -6.57 -5.22
CA ASN A 129 -7.92 -7.02 -6.61
C ASN A 129 -8.66 -6.03 -7.54
N ASP A 130 -8.71 -4.75 -7.17
CA ASP A 130 -9.25 -3.69 -8.02
C ASP A 130 -8.35 -3.46 -9.25
N SER A 131 -8.87 -2.76 -10.28
CA SER A 131 -8.07 -2.37 -11.45
C SER A 131 -6.78 -1.61 -11.08
N ALA A 132 -6.77 -0.90 -9.96
CA ALA A 132 -5.58 -0.37 -9.33
C ALA A 132 -5.50 -0.95 -7.92
N ALA A 133 -4.65 -1.97 -7.74
CA ALA A 133 -4.46 -2.63 -6.47
C ALA A 133 -4.04 -1.63 -5.38
N ARG A 134 -4.65 -1.76 -4.20
CA ARG A 134 -4.36 -0.94 -3.03
C ARG A 134 -3.91 -1.83 -1.89
N VAL A 135 -3.10 -1.27 -0.99
CA VAL A 135 -2.60 -1.94 0.21
C VAL A 135 -3.23 -1.30 1.44
N GLY A 136 -3.97 -2.10 2.22
CA GLY A 136 -4.49 -1.73 3.52
C GLY A 136 -3.67 -2.32 4.65
N ILE A 137 -3.40 -1.54 5.69
CA ILE A 137 -2.89 -2.05 6.98
C ILE A 137 -3.97 -1.81 8.03
N ASN A 138 -4.48 -2.90 8.60
CA ASN A 138 -5.64 -2.89 9.50
C ASN A 138 -6.86 -2.18 8.89
N LYS A 139 -7.05 -2.31 7.57
CA LYS A 139 -8.12 -1.62 6.83
C LYS A 139 -8.52 -2.42 5.59
N ASP A 140 -9.71 -3.01 5.63
CA ASP A 140 -10.22 -3.88 4.56
C ASP A 140 -10.62 -3.08 3.30
N ALA A 141 -10.97 -1.80 3.47
CA ALA A 141 -11.36 -0.90 2.39
C ALA A 141 -10.39 0.29 2.27
N PRO A 142 -9.16 0.08 1.76
CA PRO A 142 -8.22 1.16 1.53
C PRO A 142 -8.74 2.14 0.46
N LEU A 143 -8.69 3.44 0.75
CA LEU A 143 -9.12 4.50 -0.17
C LEU A 143 -7.96 5.06 -1.01
N HIS A 144 -6.73 4.80 -0.56
CA HIS A 144 -5.50 5.23 -1.20
C HIS A 144 -4.62 4.03 -1.54
N ALA A 145 -3.59 4.23 -2.38
CA ALA A 145 -2.67 3.16 -2.77
C ALA A 145 -2.03 2.44 -1.56
N LEU A 146 -1.73 3.19 -0.50
CA LEU A 146 -1.43 2.68 0.83
C LEU A 146 -2.34 3.40 1.82
N ASP A 147 -3.08 2.64 2.63
CA ASP A 147 -4.00 3.20 3.61
C ASP A 147 -3.87 2.44 4.94
N VAL A 148 -3.42 3.16 5.97
CA VAL A 148 -3.09 2.60 7.28
C VAL A 148 -4.12 3.06 8.29
N SER A 149 -4.87 2.12 8.88
CA SER A 149 -5.66 2.41 10.08
C SER A 149 -4.74 2.37 11.29
N GLY A 150 -4.46 3.54 11.85
CA GLY A 150 -3.57 3.71 13.00
C GLY A 150 -2.49 4.76 12.75
N ARG A 151 -1.32 4.55 13.35
CA ARG A 151 -0.16 5.46 13.20
C ARG A 151 0.80 4.90 12.16
N THR A 152 1.32 5.80 11.32
CA THR A 152 2.41 5.48 10.39
C THR A 152 3.70 6.15 10.87
N MET A 153 4.81 5.40 10.88
CA MET A 153 6.16 5.92 11.09
C MET A 153 7.05 5.42 9.95
N SER A 154 7.99 6.24 9.50
CA SER A 154 9.00 5.87 8.51
C SER A 154 10.33 6.52 8.86
N ASN A 155 11.45 5.88 8.50
CA ASN A 155 12.77 6.49 8.60
C ASN A 155 12.86 7.75 7.73
N VAL A 156 12.24 7.71 6.53
CA VAL A 156 12.05 8.86 5.66
C VAL A 156 10.70 8.73 4.96
N PHE A 157 9.89 9.78 4.99
CA PHE A 157 8.64 9.85 4.23
C PHE A 157 8.85 10.76 3.02
N GLN A 158 9.32 10.19 1.91
CA GLN A 158 9.50 10.90 0.64
C GLN A 158 8.24 10.76 -0.20
N ASN A 159 7.57 11.87 -0.48
CA ASN A 159 6.38 11.86 -1.31
C ASN A 159 6.73 12.17 -2.77
N GLN A 160 5.90 11.69 -3.69
CA GLN A 160 5.99 12.05 -5.11
C GLN A 160 5.47 13.49 -5.32
N SER A 161 6.21 14.31 -6.06
CA SER A 161 5.75 15.67 -6.41
C SER A 161 4.56 15.58 -7.37
N THR A 162 3.39 16.03 -6.94
CA THR A 162 2.17 16.10 -7.77
C THR A 162 1.91 17.49 -8.36
N GLY A 163 2.84 18.43 -8.14
CA GLY A 163 2.68 19.83 -8.54
C GLY A 163 1.64 20.56 -7.68
N VAL A 164 1.87 21.84 -7.43
CA VAL A 164 0.87 22.76 -6.87
C VAL A 164 0.68 23.90 -7.86
N THR A 165 -0.54 24.42 -7.94
CA THR A 165 -0.81 25.60 -8.77
C THR A 165 -0.74 26.83 -7.87
N LEU A 166 0.07 27.81 -8.29
CA LEU A 166 0.21 29.09 -7.59
C LEU A 166 -0.36 30.20 -8.47
N VAL A 167 -1.24 31.02 -7.89
CA VAL A 167 -1.79 32.20 -8.55
C VAL A 167 -1.45 33.44 -7.72
N ALA A 168 -0.71 34.37 -8.30
CA ALA A 168 -0.37 35.63 -7.64
C ALA A 168 -1.63 36.47 -7.37
N GLY A 169 -1.69 37.09 -6.21
CA GLY A 169 -2.66 38.14 -5.90
C GLY A 169 -2.00 39.51 -5.82
N THR A 170 -2.80 40.54 -5.54
CA THR A 170 -2.35 41.94 -5.51
C THR A 170 -1.33 42.23 -4.41
N GLY A 171 -1.31 41.43 -3.34
CA GLY A 171 -0.33 41.51 -2.25
C GLY A 171 1.09 41.13 -2.67
N ALA A 172 1.27 40.46 -3.82
CA ALA A 172 2.58 40.17 -4.39
C ALA A 172 3.11 41.30 -5.31
N GLY A 173 2.28 42.29 -5.66
CA GLY A 173 2.63 43.38 -6.59
C GLY A 173 2.33 43.05 -8.05
N THR A 174 2.77 43.92 -8.96
CA THR A 174 2.59 43.78 -10.41
C THR A 174 3.74 42.95 -10.99
N SER A 175 3.41 41.92 -11.77
CA SER A 175 4.38 40.99 -12.40
C SER A 175 5.30 40.23 -11.42
N PRO A 176 4.78 39.64 -10.33
CA PRO A 176 5.59 38.80 -9.46
C PRO A 176 5.99 37.50 -10.18
N THR A 177 7.08 36.88 -9.76
CA THR A 177 7.45 35.53 -10.22
C THR A 177 7.20 34.52 -9.11
N LEU A 178 6.66 33.37 -9.50
CA LEU A 178 6.30 32.28 -8.59
C LEU A 178 6.95 30.98 -9.08
N SER A 179 7.46 30.21 -8.12
CA SER A 179 7.91 28.85 -8.35
C SER A 179 7.46 27.98 -7.19
N SER A 180 7.19 26.72 -7.45
CA SER A 180 6.89 25.74 -6.40
C SER A 180 7.71 24.47 -6.59
N SER A 181 8.11 23.88 -5.48
CA SER A 181 8.56 22.49 -5.41
C SER A 181 7.90 21.80 -4.23
N GLY A 182 7.69 20.49 -4.31
CA GLY A 182 7.04 19.72 -3.23
C GLY A 182 5.71 19.10 -3.65
N HIS A 183 4.83 18.87 -2.67
CA HIS A 183 3.57 18.12 -2.78
C HIS A 183 2.56 18.59 -1.70
N SER A 184 1.34 18.03 -1.70
CA SER A 184 0.22 18.50 -0.85
C SER A 184 0.49 18.57 0.67
N ASN A 185 1.51 17.91 1.20
CA ASN A 185 1.84 17.90 2.64
C ASN A 185 3.12 18.70 2.96
N PHE A 186 3.95 19.00 1.95
CA PHE A 186 5.15 19.82 2.09
C PHE A 186 5.42 20.59 0.80
N ILE A 187 5.31 21.93 0.86
CA ILE A 187 5.51 22.80 -0.30
C ILE A 187 6.60 23.81 0.03
N ILE A 188 7.51 24.03 -0.92
CA ILE A 188 8.40 25.18 -0.95
C ILE A 188 7.91 26.11 -2.05
N ILE A 189 7.63 27.36 -1.72
CA ILE A 189 7.22 28.40 -2.66
C ILE A 189 8.32 29.46 -2.75
N GLY A 190 8.88 29.62 -3.93
CA GLY A 190 9.67 30.78 -4.29
C GLY A 190 8.77 31.89 -4.79
N LEU A 191 8.85 33.07 -4.16
CA LEU A 191 8.11 34.27 -4.54
C LEU A 191 9.12 35.40 -4.75
N THR A 192 9.18 35.98 -5.94
CA THR A 192 9.75 37.32 -6.10
C THR A 192 8.60 38.31 -6.22
N THR A 193 8.49 39.24 -5.28
CA THR A 193 7.47 40.29 -5.35
C THR A 193 7.69 41.18 -6.56
N GLY A 194 6.60 41.65 -7.14
CA GLY A 194 6.61 42.61 -8.21
C GLY A 194 6.72 44.05 -7.73
N THR A 195 6.33 44.99 -8.58
CA THR A 195 6.25 46.41 -8.23
C THR A 195 4.95 46.73 -7.48
N ALA A 196 5.00 47.66 -6.52
CA ALA A 196 3.85 48.10 -5.73
C ALA A 196 3.00 46.97 -5.07
N PRO A 197 3.59 46.10 -4.22
CA PRO A 197 2.81 45.14 -3.44
C PRO A 197 1.71 45.82 -2.62
N ALA A 198 0.47 45.33 -2.75
CA ALA A 198 -0.65 45.92 -2.03
C ALA A 198 -0.57 45.63 -0.53
N LEU A 199 -0.92 46.63 0.28
CA LEU A 199 -1.12 46.46 1.71
C LEU A 199 -2.35 45.55 1.97
N ASN A 200 -2.21 44.55 2.84
CA ASN A 200 -3.27 43.60 3.22
C ASN A 200 -3.90 42.81 2.05
N GLY A 201 -3.18 42.70 0.93
CA GLY A 201 -3.61 41.95 -0.25
C GLY A 201 -3.41 40.44 -0.10
N ASP A 202 -4.18 39.67 -0.88
CA ASP A 202 -3.82 38.26 -1.15
C ASP A 202 -2.48 38.25 -1.87
N ILE A 203 -1.46 37.60 -1.29
CA ILE A 203 -0.15 37.47 -1.93
C ILE A 203 -0.23 36.39 -3.00
N LEU A 204 -0.80 35.23 -2.64
CA LEU A 204 -0.98 34.13 -3.57
C LEU A 204 -2.10 33.20 -3.10
N THR A 205 -2.75 32.57 -4.07
CA THR A 205 -3.64 31.41 -3.86
C THR A 205 -2.86 30.15 -4.20
N VAL A 206 -2.87 29.19 -3.29
CA VAL A 206 -2.29 27.84 -3.48
C VAL A 206 -3.43 26.87 -3.73
N THR A 207 -3.33 26.12 -4.82
CA THR A 207 -4.19 24.97 -5.09
C THR A 207 -3.34 23.70 -5.05
N LEU A 208 -3.74 22.77 -4.19
CA LEU A 208 -3.08 21.48 -3.99
C LEU A 208 -3.38 20.53 -5.16
N GLY A 209 -2.40 19.76 -5.60
CA GLY A 209 -2.62 18.72 -6.63
C GLY A 209 -3.55 17.60 -6.16
N THR A 210 -3.55 17.32 -4.85
CA THR A 210 -4.48 16.40 -4.19
C THR A 210 -5.11 17.07 -2.98
N ALA A 211 -6.44 17.07 -2.92
CA ALA A 211 -7.20 17.64 -1.80
C ALA A 211 -7.26 16.71 -0.59
N PHE A 212 -7.34 17.29 0.61
CA PHE A 212 -7.76 16.57 1.82
C PHE A 212 -9.28 16.32 1.80
N THR A 213 -9.82 15.49 2.68
CA THR A 213 -11.25 15.11 2.62
C THR A 213 -12.17 16.29 2.91
N ALA A 214 -11.78 17.20 3.81
CA ALA A 214 -12.58 18.35 4.21
C ALA A 214 -11.79 19.67 4.22
N THR A 215 -10.61 19.71 4.84
CA THR A 215 -9.85 20.96 4.97
C THR A 215 -8.35 20.75 5.04
N CYS A 216 -7.59 21.68 4.46
CA CYS A 216 -6.15 21.76 4.66
C CYS A 216 -5.81 22.71 5.83
N ILE A 217 -4.71 22.41 6.52
CA ILE A 217 -4.17 23.16 7.65
C ILE A 217 -2.70 23.46 7.33
N PRO A 218 -2.43 24.53 6.58
CA PRO A 218 -1.07 24.95 6.27
C PRO A 218 -0.42 25.60 7.48
N VAL A 219 0.78 25.15 7.81
CA VAL A 219 1.71 25.77 8.75
C VAL A 219 2.82 26.38 7.91
N LEU A 220 2.80 27.71 7.82
CA LEU A 220 3.77 28.50 7.09
C LEU A 220 4.99 28.78 7.95
N ASP A 221 6.17 28.60 7.36
CA ASP A 221 7.47 28.99 7.87
C ASP A 221 8.29 29.64 6.75
N GLY A 222 9.42 30.26 7.08
CA GLY A 222 10.31 30.93 6.13
C GLY A 222 11.79 30.73 6.43
N ASN A 223 12.65 31.16 5.50
CA ASN A 223 14.09 31.18 5.78
C ASN A 223 14.47 32.34 6.72
N ASP A 224 15.63 32.22 7.38
CA ASP A 224 16.09 33.20 8.38
C ASP A 224 16.44 34.58 7.78
N THR A 225 16.77 34.64 6.49
CA THR A 225 17.22 35.86 5.79
C THR A 225 16.16 36.96 5.78
N TYR A 226 14.86 36.62 5.84
CA TYR A 226 13.76 37.60 5.83
C TYR A 226 12.75 37.38 6.96
N ARG A 227 13.21 36.87 8.10
CA ARG A 227 12.37 36.57 9.27
C ARG A 227 11.52 37.76 9.74
N ALA A 228 12.03 38.99 9.60
CA ALA A 228 11.29 40.20 9.95
C ALA A 228 10.00 40.38 9.13
N ASN A 229 9.98 39.89 7.88
CA ASN A 229 8.80 39.93 7.02
C ASN A 229 7.90 38.71 7.23
N MET A 230 8.42 37.58 7.76
CA MET A 230 7.62 36.36 8.01
C MET A 230 6.47 36.60 8.98
N ALA A 231 6.62 37.51 9.94
CA ALA A 231 5.53 37.93 10.84
C ALA A 231 4.33 38.57 10.11
N SER A 232 4.53 39.04 8.87
CA SER A 232 3.46 39.58 8.05
C SER A 232 2.68 38.49 7.32
N PHE A 233 3.20 37.27 7.14
CA PHE A 233 2.49 36.26 6.35
C PHE A 233 1.54 35.43 7.22
N TYR A 234 0.34 35.18 6.72
CA TYR A 234 -0.60 34.25 7.36
C TYR A 234 -1.51 33.58 6.33
N CYS A 235 -1.97 32.38 6.65
CA CYS A 235 -2.86 31.62 5.79
C CYS A 235 -4.34 31.99 6.05
N THR A 236 -5.14 32.04 4.99
CA THR A 236 -6.59 32.31 5.04
C THR A 236 -7.33 31.45 4.02
N SER A 237 -8.67 31.49 4.05
CA SER A 237 -9.53 30.84 3.06
C SER A 237 -9.24 29.34 2.92
N LEU A 238 -9.08 28.65 4.05
CA LEU A 238 -8.75 27.23 4.09
C LEU A 238 -9.91 26.40 3.53
N ALA A 239 -9.61 25.53 2.56
CA ALA A 239 -10.51 24.56 1.98
C ALA A 239 -9.78 23.23 1.74
N ALA A 240 -10.51 22.17 1.41
CA ALA A 240 -9.96 20.84 1.14
C ALA A 240 -8.74 20.83 0.20
N GLY A 241 -8.80 21.59 -0.90
CA GLY A 241 -7.77 21.60 -1.95
C GLY A 241 -7.07 22.95 -2.14
N SER A 242 -7.33 23.96 -1.30
CA SER A 242 -6.74 25.28 -1.50
C SER A 242 -6.69 26.14 -0.24
N PHE A 243 -5.79 27.11 -0.25
CA PHE A 243 -5.71 28.18 0.74
C PHE A 243 -5.06 29.42 0.11
N LYS A 244 -5.11 30.54 0.83
CA LYS A 244 -4.46 31.79 0.42
C LYS A 244 -3.42 32.22 1.44
N ILE A 245 -2.35 32.86 0.97
CA ILE A 245 -1.37 33.53 1.84
C ILE A 245 -1.60 35.05 1.70
N LYS A 246 -1.70 35.74 2.84
CA LYS A 246 -1.89 37.20 2.92
C LYS A 246 -0.74 37.86 3.68
N ASN A 247 -0.47 39.14 3.38
CA ASN A 247 0.34 40.00 4.24
C ASN A 247 -0.51 40.72 5.29
N ARG A 248 0.05 40.94 6.48
CA ARG A 248 -0.54 41.70 7.58
C ARG A 248 0.23 43.01 7.76
N GLY A 249 -0.49 44.12 7.75
CA GLY A 249 -0.06 45.39 8.35
C GLY A 249 0.91 46.24 7.54
N THR A 250 1.78 45.65 6.71
CA THR A 250 2.66 46.38 5.79
C THR A 250 2.73 45.71 4.41
N ALA A 251 2.86 46.53 3.36
CA ALA A 251 3.17 46.05 2.03
C ALA A 251 4.53 45.33 2.04
N LEU A 252 4.66 44.25 1.28
CA LEU A 252 5.94 43.58 1.10
C LEU A 252 6.92 44.51 0.35
N PRO A 253 8.23 44.40 0.59
CA PRO A 253 9.21 45.10 -0.22
C PRO A 253 9.10 44.65 -1.69
N GLN A 254 9.27 45.58 -2.62
CA GLN A 254 9.23 45.32 -4.06
C GLN A 254 10.46 44.51 -4.53
N ASN A 255 10.33 43.75 -5.62
CA ASN A 255 11.42 43.02 -6.27
C ASN A 255 12.27 42.17 -5.31
N THR A 256 11.63 41.61 -4.28
CA THR A 256 12.30 40.89 -3.20
C THR A 256 11.93 39.42 -3.25
N TYR A 257 12.94 38.56 -3.14
CA TYR A 257 12.77 37.11 -3.13
C TYR A 257 12.46 36.59 -1.72
N PHE A 258 11.46 35.72 -1.64
CA PHE A 258 11.05 34.99 -0.45
C PHE A 258 11.01 33.50 -0.76
N ASN A 259 11.52 32.70 0.17
CA ASN A 259 11.38 31.24 0.14
C ASN A 259 10.48 30.82 1.30
N LEU A 260 9.27 30.38 0.98
CA LEU A 260 8.24 30.01 1.95
C LEU A 260 8.17 28.49 2.06
N TYR A 261 8.24 27.97 3.27
CA TYR A 261 8.11 26.54 3.56
C TYR A 261 6.76 26.29 4.19
N LEU A 262 6.00 25.33 3.66
CA LEU A 262 4.70 24.97 4.20
C LEU A 262 4.66 23.49 4.53
N ASN A 263 4.42 23.19 5.81
CA ASN A 263 3.95 21.87 6.23
C ASN A 263 2.44 21.91 6.23
N ILE A 264 1.78 21.00 5.54
CA ILE A 264 0.32 21.03 5.38
C ILE A 264 -0.24 19.72 5.91
N GLY A 265 -0.97 19.84 7.03
CA GLY A 265 -1.84 18.78 7.50
C GLY A 265 -3.25 18.95 6.94
N GLY A 266 -4.13 18.02 7.25
CA GLY A 266 -5.54 18.13 6.89
C GLY A 266 -6.27 16.84 7.22
N TYR A 267 -7.58 16.90 7.15
CA TYR A 267 -8.47 15.75 7.21
C TYR A 267 -9.51 15.88 6.13
#